data_AF-A0A1D2X3Q1-F1
#
_entry.id   AF-A0A1D2X3Q1-F1
#
_cell.length_a   1.000
_cell.length_b   1.000
_cell.length_c   1.000
_cell.angle_alpha   90.00
_cell.angle_beta   90.00
_cell.angle_gamma   90.00
#
_symmetry.space_group_name_H-M   'P 1'
#
loop_
_entity.id
_entity.type
_entity.pdbx_description
1 polymer ?
#
loop_
_entity_poly.entity_id
_entity_poly.type
_entity_poly.pdbx_seq_one_letter_code
_entity_poly.pdbx_strand_id
1 'polypeptide(L)'
;MITVNVKRYDPKKEEHYMESYEIEKTNKMKVLDALQQINNKYDAEIAYRYSCRAGQCGSCAIKVNGKAKLACKAEINDNDTLEPLDFKVIKDLIVDRSTLNDETNNLNLYMASIDSNETVSEPAIIKPEEYKRTEALRGCIDCYSCISMCPVIQKTENYVGPYFMRALSEISFDPREDFSRNEDAIDAGIYYCTSCGQCSITCPKEIDIYGKAIEKLRAQICTEKEGPLKEHKIIREYVHDTGRSVQPTGEGKYPEGFVKSYNQTHKFEEKPKIAFFTGCMIDNRLPWIAENLITILTKLGYEVDIPEEQVCCGSPLLRTGQTEIIPNLVKKNYEIFKEYDIVLTVCAGCGSTLKRNYPEYGANLNVMDITEFLDGKLNSEDMKELDIKVTYHDPCHLIRGQGISKQPRNILNNLKGVEFIEMAKPDQCCGAGGGVKSGKPELAEALADDKVDMIKELDVDYVVTNCPFCEFNIQDSLTKNNMNTSIINLMELIKRAYE
;
A
#
# COMPACT_ATOMS: atom_id res chain seq x y z
N MET A 1 22.33 22.66 -19.00
CA MET A 1 22.97 22.30 -17.73
C MET A 1 21.91 21.78 -16.78
N ILE A 2 22.27 20.89 -15.86
CA ILE A 2 21.46 20.51 -14.71
C ILE A 2 22.32 20.45 -13.45
N THR A 3 21.69 20.65 -12.30
CA THR A 3 22.28 20.46 -10.98
C THR A 3 21.92 19.08 -10.46
N VAL A 4 22.92 18.31 -10.02
CA VAL A 4 22.73 17.01 -9.38
C VAL A 4 23.25 17.08 -7.96
N ASN A 5 22.40 16.72 -7.01
CA ASN A 5 22.73 16.70 -5.59
C ASN A 5 23.10 15.27 -5.19
N VAL A 6 24.23 15.08 -4.53
CA VAL A 6 24.71 13.75 -4.11
C VAL A 6 24.92 13.75 -2.60
N LYS A 7 24.27 12.82 -1.91
CA LYS A 7 24.48 12.58 -0.49
C LYS A 7 25.76 11.79 -0.30
N ARG A 8 26.83 12.49 0.05
CA ARG A 8 28.16 11.93 0.34
C ARG A 8 28.21 11.33 1.73
N TYR A 9 29.21 10.48 1.97
CA TYR A 9 29.48 9.91 3.29
C TYR A 9 30.99 9.79 3.52
N ASP A 10 31.49 10.41 4.60
CA ASP A 10 32.87 10.27 5.05
C ASP A 10 32.97 9.17 6.11
N PRO A 11 33.48 7.97 5.78
CA PRO A 11 33.57 6.86 6.74
C PRO A 11 34.58 7.11 7.87
N LYS A 12 35.46 8.11 7.78
CA LYS A 12 36.37 8.47 8.88
C LYS A 12 35.69 9.32 9.94
N LYS A 13 34.72 10.14 9.52
CA LYS A 13 33.93 11.02 10.41
C LYS A 13 32.57 10.42 10.76
N GLU A 14 32.15 9.40 10.03
CA GLU A 14 30.82 8.78 10.12
C GLU A 14 29.67 9.76 9.84
N GLU A 15 29.91 10.76 8.99
CA GLU A 15 28.97 11.85 8.72
C GLU A 15 28.53 11.89 7.25
N HIS A 16 27.25 12.24 7.07
CA HIS A 16 26.68 12.58 5.77
C HIS A 16 26.77 14.08 5.49
N TYR A 17 27.04 14.43 4.24
CA TYR A 17 26.99 15.81 3.75
C TYR A 17 26.47 15.83 2.32
N MET A 18 25.93 16.97 1.90
CA MET A 18 25.42 17.16 0.55
C MET A 18 26.44 17.92 -0.30
N GLU A 19 26.64 17.45 -1.52
CA GLU A 19 27.37 18.18 -2.56
C GLU A 19 26.53 18.30 -3.82
N SER A 20 26.66 19.43 -4.51
CA SER A 20 25.91 19.74 -5.72
C SER A 20 26.84 19.96 -6.90
N TYR A 21 26.51 19.38 -8.04
CA TYR A 21 27.35 19.39 -9.23
C TYR A 21 26.57 19.84 -10.46
N GLU A 22 27.12 20.81 -11.20
CA GLU A 22 26.54 21.25 -12.47
C GLU A 22 27.11 20.44 -13.65
N ILE A 23 26.25 19.74 -14.38
CA ILE A 23 26.65 18.90 -15.51
C ILE A 23 25.84 19.19 -16.76
N GLU A 24 26.37 18.78 -17.91
CA GLU A 24 25.68 18.91 -19.19
C GLU A 24 24.68 17.77 -19.36
N LYS A 25 23.38 18.10 -19.37
CA LYS A 25 22.30 17.13 -19.61
C LYS A 25 22.26 16.72 -21.08
N THR A 26 22.36 15.41 -21.34
CA THR A 26 22.09 14.83 -22.66
C THR A 26 20.68 14.22 -22.72
N ASN A 27 20.21 13.91 -23.94
CA ASN A 27 18.89 13.30 -24.13
C ASN A 27 18.83 11.91 -23.47
N LYS A 28 17.81 11.66 -22.64
CA LYS A 28 17.59 10.40 -21.88
C LYS A 28 18.79 9.97 -21.02
N MET A 29 19.60 10.94 -20.59
CA MET A 29 20.77 10.70 -19.74
C MET A 29 20.37 9.92 -18.48
N LYS A 30 21.10 8.84 -18.18
CA LYS A 30 20.82 8.03 -16.99
C LYS A 30 21.55 8.56 -15.78
N VAL A 31 21.04 8.25 -14.59
CA VAL A 31 21.69 8.61 -13.32
C VAL A 31 23.13 8.05 -13.25
N LEU A 32 23.35 6.85 -13.79
CA LEU A 32 24.70 6.28 -13.87
C LEU A 32 25.64 7.10 -14.77
N ASP A 33 25.13 7.67 -15.86
CA ASP A 33 25.92 8.50 -16.77
C ASP A 33 26.24 9.84 -16.11
N ALA A 34 25.31 10.40 -15.33
CA ALA A 34 25.52 11.60 -14.53
C ALA A 34 26.63 11.40 -13.49
N LEU A 35 26.59 10.31 -12.73
CA LEU A 35 27.64 9.97 -11.76
C LEU A 35 29.02 9.84 -12.41
N GLN A 36 29.10 9.21 -13.60
CA GLN A 36 30.34 9.12 -14.37
C GLN A 36 30.83 10.49 -14.84
N GLN A 37 29.93 11.34 -15.35
CA GLN A 37 30.29 12.67 -15.81
C GLN A 37 30.75 13.56 -14.66
N ILE A 38 30.12 13.47 -13.48
CA ILE A 38 30.53 14.21 -12.28
C ILE A 38 31.96 13.81 -11.88
N ASN A 39 32.23 12.51 -11.73
CA ASN A 39 33.58 12.04 -11.38
C ASN A 39 34.62 12.47 -12.42
N ASN A 40 34.31 12.37 -13.72
CA ASN A 40 35.25 12.75 -14.78
C ASN A 40 35.50 14.26 -14.86
N LYS A 41 34.48 15.08 -14.62
CA LYS A 41 34.57 16.55 -14.73
C LYS A 41 35.18 17.20 -13.50
N TYR A 42 34.87 16.70 -12.31
CA TYR A 42 35.19 17.34 -11.04
C TYR A 42 36.23 16.59 -10.19
N ASP A 43 36.64 15.39 -10.61
CA ASP A 43 37.46 14.49 -9.79
C ASP A 43 36.83 14.24 -8.40
N ALA A 44 35.50 14.13 -8.37
CA ALA A 44 34.71 14.09 -7.14
C ALA A 44 34.87 12.79 -6.32
N GLU A 45 35.46 11.75 -6.92
CA GLU A 45 35.66 10.41 -6.35
C GLU A 45 34.40 9.82 -5.68
N ILE A 46 33.21 10.08 -6.25
CA ILE A 46 31.94 9.56 -5.72
C ILE A 46 31.95 8.03 -5.85
N ALA A 47 31.76 7.34 -4.73
CA ALA A 47 31.69 5.88 -4.69
C ALA A 47 30.26 5.38 -4.98
N TYR A 48 30.13 4.50 -5.97
CA TYR A 48 28.89 3.80 -6.32
C TYR A 48 29.18 2.44 -6.97
N ARG A 49 28.22 1.51 -6.92
CA ARG A 49 28.34 0.18 -7.55
C ARG A 49 27.63 0.15 -8.90
N TYR A 50 28.21 -0.52 -9.89
CA TYR A 50 27.53 -0.91 -11.13
C TYR A 50 28.25 -2.10 -11.77
N SER A 51 27.54 -2.84 -12.63
CA SER A 51 28.12 -3.95 -13.39
C SER A 51 27.53 -4.02 -14.80
N CYS A 52 26.37 -4.64 -15.01
CA CYS A 52 25.90 -4.95 -16.36
C CYS A 52 25.35 -3.78 -17.19
N ARG A 53 25.04 -2.62 -16.57
CA ARG A 53 24.37 -1.44 -17.19
C ARG A 53 23.05 -1.73 -17.95
N ALA A 54 22.48 -2.92 -17.83
CA ALA A 54 21.29 -3.36 -18.57
C ALA A 54 20.04 -3.52 -17.69
N GLY A 55 20.13 -3.24 -16.39
CA GLY A 55 19.05 -3.47 -15.41
C GLY A 55 18.82 -4.96 -15.10
N GLN A 56 19.88 -5.77 -15.16
CA GLN A 56 19.81 -7.22 -14.92
C GLN A 56 20.50 -7.65 -13.62
N CYS A 57 21.55 -6.97 -13.18
CA CYS A 57 22.32 -7.39 -12.00
C CYS A 57 21.89 -6.73 -10.68
N GLY A 58 21.02 -5.72 -10.70
CA GLY A 58 20.59 -4.98 -9.50
C GLY A 58 21.68 -4.14 -8.79
N SER A 59 22.95 -4.27 -9.17
CA SER A 59 24.11 -3.69 -8.46
C SER A 59 24.03 -2.17 -8.25
N CYS A 60 23.55 -1.43 -9.25
CA CYS A 60 23.48 0.03 -9.23
C CYS A 60 22.18 0.59 -8.61
N ALA A 61 21.52 -0.17 -7.73
CA ALA A 61 20.35 0.30 -7.00
C ALA A 61 20.76 1.37 -5.97
N ILE A 62 20.12 2.53 -6.05
CA ILE A 62 20.28 3.69 -5.15
C ILE A 62 18.91 4.35 -4.97
N LYS A 63 18.80 5.40 -4.14
CA LYS A 63 17.61 6.26 -4.12
C LYS A 63 17.83 7.50 -5.00
N VAL A 64 16.77 7.88 -5.70
CA VAL A 64 16.67 9.14 -6.46
C VAL A 64 15.43 9.86 -5.92
N ASN A 65 15.62 11.00 -5.28
CA ASN A 65 14.58 11.76 -4.57
C ASN A 65 13.82 10.86 -3.58
N GLY A 66 14.55 10.17 -2.70
CA GLY A 66 13.97 9.24 -1.73
C GLY A 66 13.38 7.94 -2.27
N LYS A 67 13.31 7.73 -3.60
CA LYS A 67 12.73 6.53 -4.21
C LYS A 67 13.81 5.60 -4.75
N ALA A 68 13.79 4.32 -4.38
CA ALA A 68 14.74 3.35 -4.89
C ALA A 68 14.58 3.14 -6.41
N LYS A 69 15.69 3.23 -7.14
CA LYS A 69 15.79 3.09 -8.59
C LYS A 69 17.10 2.41 -8.99
N LEU A 70 17.13 1.80 -10.17
CA LEU A 70 18.38 1.39 -10.78
C LEU A 70 19.01 2.58 -11.51
N ALA A 71 20.21 3.00 -11.09
CA ALA A 71 20.89 4.16 -11.69
C ALA A 71 21.13 4.02 -13.20
N CYS A 72 21.30 2.79 -13.71
CA CYS A 72 21.44 2.52 -15.15
C CYS A 72 20.13 2.59 -15.95
N LYS A 73 18.97 2.71 -15.30
CA LYS A 73 17.65 2.77 -15.94
C LYS A 73 16.96 4.11 -15.73
N ALA A 74 17.07 4.66 -14.51
CA ALA A 74 16.48 5.94 -14.18
C ALA A 74 17.12 7.08 -14.97
N GLU A 75 16.28 7.97 -15.49
CA GLU A 75 16.73 9.22 -16.11
C GLU A 75 17.02 10.25 -15.03
N ILE A 76 18.07 11.03 -15.23
CA ILE A 76 18.44 12.14 -14.35
C ILE A 76 17.72 13.43 -14.79
N ASN A 77 17.20 14.15 -13.82
CA ASN A 77 16.56 15.45 -13.98
C ASN A 77 17.30 16.53 -13.21
N ASP A 78 16.93 17.77 -13.51
CA ASP A 78 17.47 18.92 -12.79
C ASP A 78 17.05 18.89 -11.32
N ASN A 79 18.00 19.16 -10.44
CA ASN A 79 17.88 19.13 -8.98
C ASN A 79 17.59 17.76 -8.36
N ASP A 80 17.77 16.67 -9.13
CA ASP A 80 17.66 15.33 -8.57
C ASP A 80 18.67 15.11 -7.43
N THR A 81 18.21 14.49 -6.36
CA THR A 81 19.01 14.10 -5.19
C THR A 81 19.28 12.60 -5.21
N LEU A 82 20.56 12.23 -5.19
CA LEU A 82 21.04 10.86 -5.19
C LEU A 82 21.49 10.45 -3.79
N GLU A 83 20.95 9.34 -3.29
CA GLU A 83 21.21 8.85 -1.92
C GLU A 83 21.48 7.34 -1.92
N PRO A 84 22.24 6.81 -0.94
CA PRO A 84 22.38 5.37 -0.76
C PRO A 84 21.03 4.72 -0.44
N LEU A 85 20.92 3.40 -0.61
CA LEU A 85 19.79 2.63 -0.06
C LEU A 85 19.83 2.66 1.47
N ASP A 86 18.70 2.35 2.13
CA ASP A 86 18.54 2.41 3.59
C ASP A 86 19.18 1.18 4.28
N PHE A 87 20.50 1.15 4.23
CA PHE A 87 21.40 0.16 4.83
C PHE A 87 22.58 0.91 5.45
N LYS A 88 23.45 0.21 6.19
CA LYS A 88 24.72 0.78 6.65
C LYS A 88 25.55 1.26 5.45
N VAL A 89 25.88 2.54 5.42
CA VAL A 89 26.65 3.15 4.32
C VAL A 89 28.14 2.85 4.51
N ILE A 90 28.81 2.41 3.45
CA ILE A 90 30.27 2.17 3.43
C ILE A 90 30.99 3.43 2.96
N LYS A 91 30.58 3.99 1.82
CA LYS A 91 31.07 5.25 1.25
C LYS A 91 30.07 5.75 0.22
N ASP A 92 29.68 7.02 0.31
CA ASP A 92 28.74 7.70 -0.60
C ASP A 92 27.47 6.87 -0.87
N LEU A 93 27.33 6.30 -2.08
CA LEU A 93 26.15 5.54 -2.52
C LEU A 93 26.33 4.03 -2.35
N ILE A 94 27.47 3.57 -1.81
CA ILE A 94 27.75 2.16 -1.53
C ILE A 94 27.28 1.81 -0.13
N VAL A 95 26.50 0.74 -0.05
CA VAL A 95 26.01 0.18 1.21
C VAL A 95 26.54 -1.22 1.49
N ASP A 96 26.57 -1.56 2.76
CA ASP A 96 26.82 -2.91 3.24
C ASP A 96 25.55 -3.77 3.07
N ARG A 97 25.74 -4.96 2.50
CA ARG A 97 24.70 -5.94 2.25
C ARG A 97 25.04 -7.29 2.87
N SER A 98 26.15 -7.38 3.61
CA SER A 98 26.67 -8.63 4.17
C SER A 98 25.69 -9.27 5.16
N THR A 99 24.98 -8.46 5.94
CA THR A 99 23.95 -8.92 6.89
C THR A 99 22.81 -9.69 6.21
N LEU A 100 22.59 -9.48 4.91
CA LEU A 100 21.57 -10.22 4.17
C LEU A 100 21.97 -11.69 3.93
N ASN A 101 23.27 -11.99 3.90
CA ASN A 101 23.75 -13.36 3.77
C ASN A 101 23.48 -14.15 5.05
N ASP A 102 23.65 -13.51 6.21
CA ASP A 102 23.36 -14.14 7.51
C ASP A 102 21.87 -14.49 7.59
N GLU A 103 21.00 -13.56 7.17
CA GLU A 103 19.56 -13.80 7.12
C GLU A 103 19.16 -14.91 6.12
N THR A 104 19.80 -14.94 4.94
CA THR A 104 19.62 -16.03 3.97
C THR A 104 19.96 -17.40 4.55
N ASN A 105 21.04 -17.48 5.33
CA ASN A 105 21.45 -18.71 6.00
C ASN A 105 20.49 -19.07 7.14
N ASN A 106 20.11 -18.11 7.98
CA ASN A 106 19.20 -18.32 9.11
C ASN A 106 17.83 -18.84 8.66
N LEU A 107 17.32 -18.35 7.53
CA LEU A 107 16.05 -18.77 6.95
C LEU A 107 16.16 -20.03 6.09
N ASN A 108 17.33 -20.65 5.98
CA ASN A 108 17.59 -21.82 5.14
C ASN A 108 17.02 -21.66 3.72
N LEU A 109 17.31 -20.54 3.05
CA LEU A 109 16.77 -20.19 1.72
C LEU A 109 17.46 -20.94 0.58
N TYR A 110 17.56 -22.25 0.75
CA TYR A 110 17.94 -23.21 -0.26
C TYR A 110 16.85 -24.28 -0.28
N MET A 111 16.65 -24.86 -1.46
CA MET A 111 15.76 -26.00 -1.55
C MET A 111 16.36 -27.18 -0.81
N ALA A 112 15.56 -27.81 0.04
CA ALA A 112 15.96 -29.03 0.71
C ALA A 112 14.95 -30.13 0.37
N SER A 113 15.44 -31.37 0.28
CA SER A 113 14.62 -32.56 0.16
C SER A 113 14.86 -33.43 1.37
N ILE A 114 13.80 -34.01 1.92
CA ILE A 114 13.85 -34.99 3.02
C ILE A 114 14.73 -36.20 2.61
N ASP A 115 14.79 -36.53 1.32
CA ASP A 115 15.58 -37.63 0.75
C ASP A 115 16.95 -37.17 0.19
N SER A 116 17.61 -36.20 0.85
CA SER A 116 18.90 -35.63 0.42
C SER A 116 20.08 -36.62 0.31
N ASN A 117 19.86 -37.90 0.63
CA ASN A 117 20.86 -38.98 0.52
C ASN A 117 20.88 -39.65 -0.86
N GLU A 118 19.92 -39.38 -1.74
CA GLU A 118 19.97 -39.89 -3.11
C GLU A 118 20.95 -39.08 -3.96
N THR A 119 21.85 -39.78 -4.65
CA THR A 119 22.75 -39.15 -5.63
C THR A 119 21.92 -38.76 -6.85
N VAL A 120 21.59 -37.47 -6.97
CA VAL A 120 20.83 -36.94 -8.11
C VAL A 120 21.69 -37.04 -9.37
N SER A 121 21.34 -37.95 -10.30
CA SER A 121 22.07 -38.16 -11.54
C SER A 121 21.63 -37.23 -12.68
N GLU A 122 20.41 -36.70 -12.61
CA GLU A 122 19.79 -35.85 -13.64
C GLU A 122 19.01 -34.70 -12.97
N PRO A 123 18.93 -33.50 -13.58
CA PRO A 123 18.14 -32.39 -13.04
C PRO A 123 16.64 -32.72 -12.92
N ALA A 124 16.01 -32.29 -11.83
CA ALA A 124 14.55 -32.41 -11.67
C ALA A 124 13.80 -31.62 -12.77
N ILE A 125 12.80 -32.26 -13.38
CA ILE A 125 11.95 -31.64 -14.41
C ILE A 125 10.72 -31.02 -13.74
N ILE A 126 10.52 -29.71 -13.96
CA ILE A 126 9.33 -28.98 -13.52
C ILE A 126 8.36 -28.83 -14.70
N LYS A 127 7.10 -29.19 -14.52
CA LYS A 127 6.10 -29.00 -15.59
C LYS A 127 5.73 -27.52 -15.73
N PRO A 128 5.39 -27.03 -16.94
CA PRO A 128 5.03 -25.63 -17.15
C PRO A 128 3.91 -25.11 -16.23
N GLU A 129 2.91 -25.93 -15.94
CA GLU A 129 1.81 -25.59 -15.04
C GLU A 129 2.23 -25.38 -13.58
N GLU A 130 3.22 -26.14 -13.10
CA GLU A 130 3.77 -26.03 -11.75
C GLU A 130 4.72 -24.81 -11.67
N TYR A 131 5.48 -24.56 -12.74
CA TYR A 131 6.37 -23.42 -12.86
C TYR A 131 5.63 -22.07 -12.77
N LYS A 132 4.43 -21.96 -13.33
CA LYS A 132 3.63 -20.72 -13.34
C LYS A 132 3.42 -20.11 -11.95
N ARG A 133 3.39 -20.93 -10.89
CA ARG A 133 3.20 -20.46 -9.50
C ARG A 133 4.40 -19.66 -8.98
N THR A 134 5.61 -19.99 -9.44
CA THR A 134 6.88 -19.36 -9.01
C THR A 134 7.51 -18.44 -10.06
N GLU A 135 7.07 -18.52 -11.32
CA GLU A 135 7.62 -17.78 -12.47
C GLU A 135 7.89 -16.30 -12.17
N ALA A 136 6.88 -15.59 -11.66
CA ALA A 136 7.03 -14.16 -11.36
C ALA A 136 8.01 -13.89 -10.20
N LEU A 137 8.09 -14.80 -9.22
CA LEU A 137 8.93 -14.63 -8.02
C LEU A 137 10.42 -14.84 -8.32
N ARG A 138 10.72 -15.71 -9.28
CA ARG A 138 12.08 -16.04 -9.78
C ARG A 138 12.77 -14.90 -10.49
N GLY A 139 12.03 -13.88 -10.93
CA GLY A 139 12.59 -12.73 -11.64
C GLY A 139 13.44 -11.78 -10.78
N CYS A 140 13.65 -12.10 -9.50
CA CYS A 140 14.41 -11.25 -8.57
C CYS A 140 15.86 -11.10 -9.05
N ILE A 141 16.41 -9.89 -8.88
CA ILE A 141 17.78 -9.54 -9.29
C ILE A 141 18.62 -8.99 -8.14
N ASP A 142 18.22 -9.27 -6.90
CA ASP A 142 18.96 -8.92 -5.68
C ASP A 142 19.39 -7.44 -5.63
N CYS A 143 18.51 -6.56 -6.10
CA CYS A 143 18.71 -5.12 -6.03
C CYS A 143 18.38 -4.53 -4.65
N TYR A 144 17.64 -5.28 -3.83
CA TYR A 144 17.19 -4.95 -2.47
C TYR A 144 16.41 -3.63 -2.33
N SER A 145 15.89 -3.08 -3.44
CA SER A 145 15.04 -1.88 -3.41
C SER A 145 13.79 -2.06 -2.55
N CYS A 146 13.22 -3.27 -2.53
CA CYS A 146 12.05 -3.57 -1.71
C CYS A 146 12.33 -3.54 -0.20
N ILE A 147 13.54 -3.90 0.23
CA ILE A 147 13.97 -3.78 1.64
C ILE A 147 14.08 -2.31 1.99
N SER A 148 14.88 -1.53 1.25
CA SER A 148 15.06 -0.10 1.52
C SER A 148 13.74 0.68 1.59
N MET A 149 12.77 0.34 0.74
CA MET A 149 11.49 1.06 0.70
C MET A 149 10.40 0.50 1.63
N CYS A 150 10.67 -0.57 2.40
CA CYS A 150 9.68 -1.14 3.30
C CYS A 150 9.63 -0.33 4.60
N PRO A 151 8.49 0.28 4.96
CA PRO A 151 8.41 1.04 6.20
C PRO A 151 8.36 0.13 7.44
N VAL A 152 7.93 -1.13 7.29
CA VAL A 152 7.76 -2.05 8.43
C VAL A 152 9.11 -2.43 9.06
N ILE A 153 10.10 -2.76 8.24
CA ILE A 153 11.42 -3.18 8.74
C ILE A 153 12.20 -2.03 9.42
N GLN A 154 11.78 -0.79 9.19
CA GLN A 154 12.34 0.38 9.88
C GLN A 154 11.78 0.52 11.31
N LYS A 155 10.74 -0.24 11.65
CA LYS A 155 10.01 -0.16 12.94
C LYS A 155 10.12 -1.41 13.79
N THR A 156 10.48 -2.54 13.21
CA THR A 156 10.60 -3.79 13.96
C THR A 156 11.58 -4.74 13.29
N GLU A 157 12.33 -5.46 14.13
CA GLU A 157 13.20 -6.56 13.73
C GLU A 157 12.42 -7.88 13.60
N ASN A 158 11.18 -7.94 14.10
CA ASN A 158 10.32 -9.14 14.03
C ASN A 158 9.78 -9.43 12.62
N TYR A 159 10.23 -8.69 11.61
CA TYR A 159 9.86 -8.89 10.22
C TYR A 159 11.08 -8.80 9.32
N VAL A 160 11.41 -9.91 8.67
CA VAL A 160 12.60 -10.00 7.81
C VAL A 160 12.50 -9.13 6.55
N GLY A 161 11.27 -8.75 6.15
CA GLY A 161 11.04 -7.86 5.02
C GLY A 161 10.64 -8.55 3.71
N PRO A 162 10.25 -7.75 2.70
CA PRO A 162 9.66 -8.26 1.45
C PRO A 162 10.60 -9.11 0.58
N TYR A 163 11.91 -8.91 0.65
CA TYR A 163 12.87 -9.70 -0.14
C TYR A 163 12.87 -11.17 0.27
N PHE A 164 13.06 -11.43 1.56
CA PHE A 164 13.12 -12.77 2.12
C PHE A 164 11.74 -13.43 2.11
N MET A 165 10.67 -12.68 2.35
CA MET A 165 9.30 -13.21 2.22
C MET A 165 8.97 -13.68 0.80
N ARG A 166 9.46 -12.96 -0.23
CA ARG A 166 9.37 -13.42 -1.62
C ARG A 166 10.21 -14.68 -1.85
N ALA A 167 11.40 -14.79 -1.24
CA ALA A 167 12.25 -15.97 -1.33
C ALA A 167 11.60 -17.20 -0.70
N LEU A 168 11.11 -17.07 0.54
CA LEU A 168 10.35 -18.10 1.25
C LEU A 168 9.12 -18.52 0.45
N SER A 169 8.39 -17.57 -0.13
CA SER A 169 7.24 -17.88 -0.99
C SER A 169 7.65 -18.62 -2.26
N GLU A 170 8.77 -18.23 -2.90
CA GLU A 170 9.27 -18.92 -4.09
C GLU A 170 9.58 -20.39 -3.77
N ILE A 171 10.34 -20.64 -2.69
CA ILE A 171 10.73 -21.99 -2.27
C ILE A 171 9.50 -22.79 -1.85
N SER A 172 8.62 -22.21 -1.03
CA SER A 172 7.41 -22.86 -0.53
C SER A 172 6.44 -23.26 -1.64
N PHE A 173 6.46 -22.56 -2.78
CA PHE A 173 5.60 -22.87 -3.93
C PHE A 173 6.31 -23.71 -5.00
N ASP A 174 7.60 -24.01 -4.83
CA ASP A 174 8.37 -24.83 -5.75
C ASP A 174 7.95 -26.30 -5.60
N PRO A 175 7.58 -26.99 -6.70
CA PRO A 175 7.15 -28.40 -6.63
C PRO A 175 8.25 -29.37 -6.20
N ARG A 176 9.51 -28.91 -6.15
CA ARG A 176 10.66 -29.70 -5.70
C ARG A 176 10.92 -29.59 -4.19
N GLU A 177 10.25 -28.66 -3.51
CA GLU A 177 10.27 -28.59 -2.05
C GLU A 177 9.29 -29.63 -1.51
N ASP A 178 9.76 -30.55 -0.66
CA ASP A 178 8.96 -31.69 -0.17
C ASP A 178 8.52 -31.57 1.30
N PHE A 179 8.82 -30.43 1.95
CA PHE A 179 8.33 -30.11 3.29
C PHE A 179 7.79 -28.68 3.38
N SER A 180 6.98 -28.44 4.43
CA SER A 180 6.33 -27.15 4.64
C SER A 180 7.30 -26.10 5.16
N ARG A 181 7.19 -24.88 4.61
CA ARG A 181 7.94 -23.67 4.99
C ARG A 181 7.07 -22.66 5.74
N ASN A 182 5.91 -23.10 6.20
CA ASN A 182 4.94 -22.23 6.83
C ASN A 182 5.43 -21.71 8.19
N GLU A 183 6.00 -22.57 9.03
CA GLU A 183 6.57 -22.18 10.33
C GLU A 183 7.71 -21.16 10.13
N ASP A 184 8.65 -21.44 9.21
CA ASP A 184 9.69 -20.50 8.81
C ASP A 184 9.12 -19.12 8.45
N ALA A 185 8.01 -19.08 7.68
CA ALA A 185 7.38 -17.84 7.28
C ALA A 185 6.67 -17.11 8.45
N ILE A 186 6.05 -17.85 9.36
CA ILE A 186 5.41 -17.31 10.56
C ILE A 186 6.47 -16.68 11.47
N ASP A 187 7.55 -17.40 11.74
CA ASP A 187 8.66 -16.97 12.59
C ASP A 187 9.42 -15.80 11.97
N ALA A 188 9.58 -15.80 10.64
CA ALA A 188 10.11 -14.66 9.90
C ALA A 188 9.16 -13.44 9.88
N GLY A 189 7.97 -13.54 10.48
CA GLY A 189 7.09 -12.42 10.74
C GLY A 189 6.11 -12.12 9.61
N ILE A 190 5.62 -13.11 8.85
CA ILE A 190 4.73 -12.87 7.71
C ILE A 190 3.52 -11.99 8.06
N TYR A 191 2.99 -12.04 9.28
CA TYR A 191 1.84 -11.23 9.74
C TYR A 191 2.17 -9.79 10.18
N TYR A 192 3.44 -9.37 10.12
CA TYR A 192 3.83 -7.96 10.31
C TYR A 192 3.71 -7.14 9.01
N CYS A 193 3.63 -7.79 7.84
CA CYS A 193 3.45 -7.08 6.59
C CYS A 193 2.07 -6.40 6.50
N THR A 194 2.05 -5.10 6.22
CA THR A 194 0.81 -4.31 6.11
C THR A 194 0.05 -4.50 4.79
N SER A 195 0.55 -5.33 3.87
CA SER A 195 0.03 -5.47 2.49
C SER A 195 -0.13 -4.12 1.77
N CYS A 196 0.78 -3.17 2.05
CA CYS A 196 0.72 -1.82 1.47
C CYS A 196 1.25 -1.76 0.02
N GLY A 197 1.90 -2.81 -0.47
CA GLY A 197 2.35 -2.95 -1.86
C GLY A 197 3.55 -2.10 -2.29
N GLN A 198 4.20 -1.36 -1.38
CA GLN A 198 5.36 -0.53 -1.73
C GLN A 198 6.51 -1.36 -2.33
N CYS A 199 6.70 -2.60 -1.86
CA CYS A 199 7.69 -3.53 -2.40
C CYS A 199 7.45 -3.90 -3.87
N SER A 200 6.19 -4.05 -4.30
CA SER A 200 5.85 -4.35 -5.69
C SER A 200 6.05 -3.13 -6.58
N ILE A 201 5.66 -1.93 -6.13
CA ILE A 201 5.82 -0.68 -6.90
C ILE A 201 7.29 -0.32 -7.10
N THR A 202 8.14 -0.54 -6.10
CA THR A 202 9.57 -0.22 -6.22
C THR A 202 10.36 -1.27 -6.99
N CYS A 203 9.79 -2.44 -7.27
CA CYS A 203 10.52 -3.55 -7.89
C CYS A 203 10.83 -3.23 -9.36
N PRO A 204 12.11 -3.14 -9.78
CA PRO A 204 12.45 -2.85 -11.18
C PRO A 204 12.13 -4.00 -12.14
N LYS A 205 11.72 -5.15 -11.60
CA LYS A 205 11.30 -6.35 -12.33
C LYS A 205 9.79 -6.58 -12.26
N GLU A 206 9.05 -5.63 -11.68
CA GLU A 206 7.59 -5.66 -11.62
C GLU A 206 7.03 -6.92 -10.93
N ILE A 207 7.82 -7.48 -9.99
CA ILE A 207 7.41 -8.63 -9.19
C ILE A 207 6.33 -8.16 -8.21
N ASP A 208 5.15 -8.76 -8.28
CA ASP A 208 4.10 -8.52 -7.30
C ASP A 208 4.37 -9.28 -5.98
N ILE A 209 5.33 -8.76 -5.20
CA ILE A 209 5.77 -9.36 -3.95
C ILE A 209 4.64 -9.46 -2.92
N TYR A 210 3.80 -8.42 -2.79
CA TYR A 210 2.74 -8.47 -1.79
C TYR A 210 1.61 -9.42 -2.23
N GLY A 211 1.14 -9.35 -3.48
CA GLY A 211 -0.04 -10.08 -3.95
C GLY A 211 0.24 -11.52 -4.38
N LYS A 212 1.40 -11.80 -4.99
CA LYS A 212 1.77 -13.14 -5.49
C LYS A 212 2.69 -13.94 -4.58
N ALA A 213 3.39 -13.28 -3.64
CA ALA A 213 4.18 -13.97 -2.62
C ALA A 213 3.48 -13.93 -1.26
N ILE A 214 3.51 -12.79 -0.57
CA ILE A 214 3.11 -12.68 0.85
C ILE A 214 1.65 -13.13 1.07
N GLU A 215 0.70 -12.59 0.31
CA GLU A 215 -0.72 -12.95 0.48
C GLU A 215 -1.02 -14.41 0.11
N LYS A 216 -0.34 -14.96 -0.90
CA LYS A 216 -0.49 -16.37 -1.28
C LYS A 216 0.10 -17.29 -0.23
N LEU A 217 1.21 -16.90 0.40
CA LEU A 217 1.83 -17.70 1.46
C LEU A 217 0.97 -17.66 2.73
N ARG A 218 0.40 -16.51 3.08
CA ARG A 218 -0.64 -16.43 4.12
C ARG A 218 -1.83 -17.33 3.83
N ALA A 219 -2.27 -17.39 2.56
CA ALA A 219 -3.39 -18.25 2.18
C ALA A 219 -3.06 -19.74 2.37
N GLN A 220 -1.86 -20.17 1.96
CA GLN A 220 -1.38 -21.53 2.20
C GLN A 220 -1.35 -21.87 3.69
N ILE A 221 -0.76 -21.02 4.53
CA ILE A 221 -0.71 -21.17 5.99
C ILE A 221 -2.13 -21.31 6.59
N CYS A 222 -3.10 -20.57 6.07
CA CYS A 222 -4.50 -20.68 6.51
C CYS A 222 -5.14 -22.01 6.10
N THR A 223 -4.92 -22.44 4.85
CA THR A 223 -5.43 -23.73 4.34
C THR A 223 -4.85 -24.91 5.11
N GLU A 224 -3.59 -24.83 5.52
CA GLU A 224 -2.92 -25.85 6.34
C GLU A 224 -3.24 -25.75 7.84
N LYS A 225 -4.11 -24.80 8.22
CA LYS A 225 -4.60 -24.57 9.60
C LYS A 225 -3.55 -24.12 10.61
N GLU A 226 -2.42 -23.62 10.13
CA GLU A 226 -1.31 -23.12 10.95
C GLU A 226 -1.41 -21.60 11.23
N GLY A 227 -2.36 -20.92 10.59
CA GLY A 227 -2.70 -19.53 10.86
C GLY A 227 -4.18 -19.22 10.61
N PRO A 228 -4.55 -17.93 10.44
CA PRO A 228 -3.75 -16.76 10.80
C PRO A 228 -3.79 -16.52 12.32
N LEU A 229 -3.36 -15.33 12.76
CA LEU A 229 -3.47 -14.92 14.17
C LEU A 229 -4.91 -15.01 14.69
N LYS A 230 -5.08 -15.21 16.00
CA LYS A 230 -6.39 -15.35 16.64
C LYS A 230 -7.30 -14.15 16.35
N GLU A 231 -6.73 -12.95 16.40
CA GLU A 231 -7.41 -11.68 16.15
C GLU A 231 -7.95 -11.60 14.72
N HIS A 232 -7.27 -12.24 13.76
CA HIS A 232 -7.73 -12.30 12.36
C HIS A 232 -8.88 -13.30 12.19
N LYS A 233 -8.89 -14.40 12.96
CA LYS A 233 -9.97 -15.40 12.94
C LYS A 233 -11.29 -14.81 13.46
N ILE A 234 -11.24 -13.95 14.48
CA ILE A 234 -12.43 -13.22 14.98
C ILE A 234 -13.09 -12.39 13.86
N ILE A 235 -12.29 -11.73 13.02
CA ILE A 235 -12.83 -10.95 11.89
C ILE A 235 -13.53 -11.87 10.87
N ARG A 236 -13.02 -13.09 10.64
CA ARG A 236 -13.69 -14.08 9.78
C ARG A 236 -15.01 -14.53 10.38
N GLU A 237 -15.08 -14.77 11.69
CA GLU A 237 -16.32 -15.13 12.39
C GLU A 237 -17.37 -14.03 12.22
N TYR A 238 -17.00 -12.76 12.41
CA TYR A 238 -17.91 -11.64 12.14
C TYR A 238 -18.43 -11.62 10.71
N VAL A 239 -17.56 -11.80 9.71
CA VAL A 239 -17.97 -11.83 8.31
C VAL A 239 -18.87 -13.01 8.01
N HIS A 240 -18.59 -14.18 8.59
CA HIS A 240 -19.42 -15.37 8.44
C HIS A 240 -20.82 -15.16 9.04
N ASP A 241 -20.89 -14.66 10.27
CA ASP A 241 -22.14 -14.60 11.04
C ASP A 241 -23.03 -13.43 10.64
N THR A 242 -22.42 -12.30 10.27
CA THR A 242 -23.16 -11.04 10.03
C THR A 242 -23.00 -10.50 8.61
N GLY A 243 -22.11 -11.09 7.80
CA GLY A 243 -21.73 -10.53 6.51
C GLY A 243 -20.83 -9.30 6.60
N ARG A 244 -20.45 -8.84 7.80
CA ARG A 244 -19.62 -7.62 7.99
C ARG A 244 -18.36 -7.94 8.80
N SER A 245 -17.24 -7.28 8.47
CA SER A 245 -15.98 -7.42 9.21
C SER A 245 -15.89 -6.53 10.44
N VAL A 246 -16.88 -5.67 10.64
CA VAL A 246 -16.98 -4.73 11.77
C VAL A 246 -18.41 -4.78 12.26
N GLN A 247 -18.60 -5.09 13.54
CA GLN A 247 -19.92 -5.16 14.17
C GLN A 247 -20.47 -3.76 14.47
N PRO A 248 -21.79 -3.52 14.42
CA PRO A 248 -22.41 -2.28 14.89
C PRO A 248 -22.01 -1.96 16.34
N THR A 249 -22.07 -0.68 16.72
CA THR A 249 -21.76 -0.25 18.10
C THR A 249 -22.88 -0.58 19.09
N GLY A 250 -24.12 -0.77 18.62
CA GLY A 250 -25.31 -0.92 19.46
C GLY A 250 -25.82 0.40 20.06
N GLU A 251 -25.13 1.52 19.83
CA GLU A 251 -25.40 2.82 20.42
C GLU A 251 -25.28 3.95 19.38
N GLY A 252 -25.80 5.13 19.71
CA GLY A 252 -25.72 6.33 18.88
C GLY A 252 -26.84 6.43 17.83
N LYS A 253 -26.59 7.21 16.76
CA LYS A 253 -27.59 7.49 15.70
C LYS A 253 -27.97 6.25 14.88
N TYR A 254 -27.04 5.30 14.75
CA TYR A 254 -27.17 4.11 13.90
C TYR A 254 -26.79 2.83 14.67
N PRO A 255 -27.58 2.42 15.68
CA PRO A 255 -27.22 1.32 16.58
C PRO A 255 -27.09 -0.03 15.87
N GLU A 256 -27.80 -0.24 14.76
CA GLU A 256 -27.75 -1.46 13.93
C GLU A 256 -26.96 -1.29 12.63
N GLY A 257 -26.24 -0.17 12.47
CA GLY A 257 -25.50 0.17 11.25
C GLY A 257 -26.25 1.13 10.33
N PHE A 258 -25.50 1.97 9.62
CA PHE A 258 -26.02 3.03 8.75
C PHE A 258 -26.91 2.48 7.62
N VAL A 259 -26.46 1.42 6.96
CA VAL A 259 -27.14 0.85 5.77
C VAL A 259 -28.56 0.42 6.12
N LYS A 260 -28.74 -0.27 7.26
CA LYS A 260 -30.06 -0.71 7.72
C LYS A 260 -30.97 0.48 8.02
N SER A 261 -30.47 1.47 8.77
CA SER A 261 -31.26 2.67 9.11
C SER A 261 -31.61 3.52 7.88
N TYR A 262 -30.72 3.60 6.89
CA TYR A 262 -30.97 4.31 5.63
C TYR A 262 -32.15 3.71 4.88
N ASN A 263 -32.14 2.38 4.68
CA ASN A 263 -33.19 1.68 3.92
C ASN A 263 -34.57 1.66 4.61
N GLN A 264 -34.63 1.90 5.92
CA GLN A 264 -35.92 2.07 6.62
C GLN A 264 -36.65 3.36 6.22
N THR A 265 -35.91 4.39 5.81
CA THR A 265 -36.43 5.75 5.59
C THR A 265 -36.33 6.20 4.14
N HIS A 266 -35.47 5.58 3.34
CA HIS A 266 -35.24 5.94 1.94
C HIS A 266 -35.73 4.80 1.04
N LYS A 267 -36.83 5.05 0.35
CA LYS A 267 -37.39 4.16 -0.67
C LYS A 267 -37.47 4.89 -1.98
N PHE A 268 -37.03 4.22 -3.04
CA PHE A 268 -37.09 4.76 -4.39
C PHE A 268 -38.30 4.19 -5.13
N GLU A 269 -39.02 5.04 -5.85
CA GLU A 269 -40.06 4.59 -6.80
C GLU A 269 -39.43 3.88 -8.00
N GLU A 270 -38.32 4.45 -8.51
CA GLU A 270 -37.48 3.85 -9.53
C GLU A 270 -36.06 3.66 -9.00
N LYS A 271 -35.49 2.47 -9.24
CA LYS A 271 -34.19 2.11 -8.72
C LYS A 271 -33.07 2.98 -9.33
N PRO A 272 -32.27 3.71 -8.51
CA PRO A 272 -31.14 4.50 -9.02
C PRO A 272 -30.13 3.65 -9.80
N LYS A 273 -29.48 4.28 -10.79
CA LYS A 273 -28.44 3.64 -11.61
C LYS A 273 -27.06 3.61 -10.95
N ILE A 274 -26.86 4.41 -9.91
CA ILE A 274 -25.64 4.48 -9.12
C ILE A 274 -25.91 3.83 -7.77
N ALA A 275 -25.05 2.91 -7.36
CA ALA A 275 -25.08 2.34 -6.03
C ALA A 275 -23.84 2.71 -5.22
N PHE A 276 -23.97 2.77 -3.89
CA PHE A 276 -22.87 3.00 -2.98
C PHE A 276 -22.55 1.73 -2.17
N PHE A 277 -21.34 1.22 -2.40
CA PHE A 277 -20.72 0.21 -1.55
C PHE A 277 -20.08 0.88 -0.34
N THR A 278 -20.78 0.83 0.80
CA THR A 278 -20.35 1.49 2.05
C THR A 278 -19.11 0.80 2.64
N GLY A 279 -19.04 -0.52 2.52
CA GLY A 279 -18.08 -1.32 3.29
C GLY A 279 -18.36 -1.26 4.79
N CYS A 280 -17.58 -1.98 5.59
CA CYS A 280 -17.93 -2.21 6.99
C CYS A 280 -17.59 -1.05 7.94
N MET A 281 -16.55 -0.27 7.63
CA MET A 281 -16.15 0.87 8.48
C MET A 281 -17.13 2.04 8.36
N ILE A 282 -17.55 2.39 7.14
CA ILE A 282 -18.52 3.47 6.93
C ILE A 282 -19.87 3.06 7.52
N ASP A 283 -20.27 1.81 7.33
CA ASP A 283 -21.55 1.31 7.87
C ASP A 283 -21.62 1.39 9.42
N ASN A 284 -20.55 0.96 10.11
CA ASN A 284 -20.60 0.69 11.56
C ASN A 284 -19.70 1.54 12.45
N ARG A 285 -18.81 2.38 11.91
CA ARG A 285 -17.88 3.21 12.70
C ARG A 285 -17.87 4.67 12.27
N LEU A 286 -17.84 4.93 10.97
CA LEU A 286 -17.75 6.27 10.39
C LEU A 286 -18.96 6.61 9.48
N PRO A 287 -20.21 6.52 9.99
CA PRO A 287 -21.41 6.68 9.18
C PRO A 287 -21.58 8.09 8.60
N TRP A 288 -21.00 9.11 9.23
CA TRP A 288 -21.02 10.49 8.72
C TRP A 288 -20.38 10.61 7.33
N ILE A 289 -19.46 9.71 6.96
CA ILE A 289 -18.88 9.69 5.61
C ILE A 289 -19.98 9.40 4.56
N ALA A 290 -20.89 8.47 4.86
CA ALA A 290 -22.02 8.17 3.99
C ALA A 290 -23.00 9.35 3.92
N GLU A 291 -23.30 9.98 5.06
CA GLU A 291 -24.17 11.16 5.11
C GLU A 291 -23.63 12.32 4.28
N ASN A 292 -22.33 12.60 4.43
CA ASN A 292 -21.63 13.64 3.68
C ASN A 292 -21.66 13.33 2.18
N LEU A 293 -21.38 12.08 1.81
CA LEU A 293 -21.42 11.65 0.41
C LEU A 293 -22.82 11.83 -0.19
N ILE A 294 -23.87 11.35 0.47
CA ILE A 294 -25.24 11.48 -0.02
C ILE A 294 -25.60 12.96 -0.19
N THR A 295 -25.26 13.80 0.80
CA THR A 295 -25.50 15.24 0.73
C THR A 295 -24.82 15.88 -0.49
N ILE A 296 -23.56 15.52 -0.75
CA ILE A 296 -22.80 16.01 -1.91
C ILE A 296 -23.44 15.54 -3.22
N LEU A 297 -23.77 14.25 -3.33
CA LEU A 297 -24.38 13.68 -4.54
C LEU A 297 -25.75 14.31 -4.82
N THR A 298 -26.60 14.48 -3.81
CA THR A 298 -27.90 15.14 -3.94
C THR A 298 -27.76 16.58 -4.43
N LYS A 299 -26.79 17.35 -3.90
CA LYS A 299 -26.50 18.71 -4.39
C LYS A 299 -26.06 18.73 -5.86
N LEU A 300 -25.36 17.69 -6.30
CA LEU A 300 -24.93 17.52 -7.68
C LEU A 300 -26.02 16.91 -8.59
N GLY A 301 -27.22 16.67 -8.06
CA GLY A 301 -28.34 16.10 -8.82
C GLY A 301 -28.25 14.59 -9.06
N TYR A 302 -27.46 13.86 -8.27
CA TYR A 302 -27.35 12.41 -8.32
C TYR A 302 -28.12 11.75 -7.19
N GLU A 303 -28.92 10.74 -7.53
CA GLU A 303 -29.50 9.80 -6.57
C GLU A 303 -28.63 8.54 -6.48
N VAL A 304 -28.52 7.98 -5.29
CA VAL A 304 -27.69 6.80 -5.02
C VAL A 304 -28.44 5.76 -4.21
N ASP A 305 -28.44 4.53 -4.70
CA ASP A 305 -28.96 3.36 -3.98
C ASP A 305 -27.92 2.82 -3.00
N ILE A 306 -28.35 2.31 -1.86
CA ILE A 306 -27.48 1.67 -0.86
C ILE A 306 -28.08 0.31 -0.50
N PRO A 307 -27.81 -0.74 -1.30
CA PRO A 307 -28.43 -2.05 -1.08
C PRO A 307 -28.15 -2.59 0.32
N GLU A 308 -29.20 -3.00 1.03
CA GLU A 308 -29.10 -3.51 2.40
C GLU A 308 -28.33 -4.83 2.47
N GLU A 309 -28.45 -5.65 1.43
CA GLU A 309 -27.91 -7.01 1.40
C GLU A 309 -26.39 -7.06 1.16
N GLN A 310 -25.75 -5.93 0.88
CA GLN A 310 -24.32 -5.87 0.59
C GLN A 310 -23.51 -6.43 1.77
N VAL A 311 -22.48 -7.21 1.47
CA VAL A 311 -21.60 -7.83 2.47
C VAL A 311 -20.18 -7.31 2.37
N CYS A 312 -19.33 -7.66 3.33
CA CYS A 312 -17.92 -7.33 3.35
C CYS A 312 -17.28 -7.59 1.99
N CYS A 313 -16.45 -6.66 1.53
CA CYS A 313 -15.72 -6.80 0.27
C CYS A 313 -14.75 -7.99 0.30
N GLY A 314 -14.40 -8.52 1.48
CA GLY A 314 -13.45 -9.61 1.67
C GLY A 314 -12.00 -9.14 1.84
N SER A 315 -11.73 -7.83 1.77
CA SER A 315 -10.37 -7.28 1.86
C SER A 315 -9.61 -7.75 3.11
N PRO A 316 -10.13 -7.61 4.35
CA PRO A 316 -9.40 -8.08 5.54
C PRO A 316 -9.02 -9.56 5.46
N LEU A 317 -9.92 -10.40 4.95
CA LEU A 317 -9.74 -11.85 4.87
C LEU A 317 -8.73 -12.24 3.80
N LEU A 318 -8.77 -11.61 2.62
CA LEU A 318 -7.75 -11.77 1.57
C LEU A 318 -6.36 -11.43 2.10
N ARG A 319 -6.22 -10.28 2.80
CA ARG A 319 -4.92 -9.83 3.30
C ARG A 319 -4.36 -10.74 4.39
N THR A 320 -5.20 -11.42 5.17
CA THR A 320 -4.78 -12.36 6.21
C THR A 320 -4.76 -13.83 5.75
N GLY A 321 -4.98 -14.11 4.45
CA GLY A 321 -4.94 -15.47 3.90
C GLY A 321 -6.22 -16.30 4.04
N GLN A 322 -7.31 -15.74 4.58
CA GLN A 322 -8.56 -16.47 4.84
C GLN A 322 -9.43 -16.56 3.58
N THR A 323 -8.91 -17.22 2.53
CA THR A 323 -9.45 -17.15 1.16
C THR A 323 -10.68 -18.03 0.89
N GLU A 324 -10.96 -19.04 1.72
CA GLU A 324 -12.03 -20.02 1.49
C GLU A 324 -13.44 -19.39 1.40
N ILE A 325 -13.72 -18.34 2.18
CA ILE A 325 -15.03 -17.67 2.22
C ILE A 325 -15.21 -16.65 1.09
N ILE A 326 -14.12 -16.24 0.44
CA ILE A 326 -14.13 -15.14 -0.55
C ILE A 326 -15.07 -15.40 -1.73
N PRO A 327 -15.13 -16.59 -2.35
CA PRO A 327 -16.05 -16.84 -3.47
C PRO A 327 -17.51 -16.55 -3.13
N ASN A 328 -17.94 -16.87 -1.90
CA ASN A 328 -19.32 -16.62 -1.45
C ASN A 328 -19.60 -15.10 -1.30
N LEU A 329 -18.65 -14.35 -0.73
CA LEU A 329 -18.76 -12.89 -0.59
C LEU A 329 -18.79 -12.20 -1.96
N VAL A 330 -17.90 -12.62 -2.86
CA VAL A 330 -17.84 -12.11 -4.24
C VAL A 330 -19.15 -12.36 -4.96
N LYS A 331 -19.65 -13.61 -4.93
CA LYS A 331 -20.92 -13.98 -5.57
C LYS A 331 -22.07 -13.13 -5.04
N LYS A 332 -22.20 -12.98 -3.71
CA LYS A 332 -23.29 -12.21 -3.10
C LYS A 332 -23.24 -10.74 -3.54
N ASN A 333 -22.08 -10.10 -3.42
CA ASN A 333 -21.94 -8.70 -3.85
C ASN A 333 -22.13 -8.55 -5.37
N TYR A 334 -21.61 -9.46 -6.18
CA TYR A 334 -21.81 -9.41 -7.63
C TYR A 334 -23.30 -9.44 -8.00
N GLU A 335 -24.07 -10.37 -7.43
CA GLU A 335 -25.51 -10.46 -7.71
C GLU A 335 -26.28 -9.19 -7.29
N ILE A 336 -25.86 -8.53 -6.22
CA ILE A 336 -26.44 -7.27 -5.75
C ILE A 336 -26.11 -6.13 -6.71
N PHE A 337 -24.85 -6.04 -7.16
CA PHE A 337 -24.31 -4.86 -7.80
C PHE A 337 -24.23 -4.91 -9.34
N LYS A 338 -24.41 -6.07 -9.97
CA LYS A 338 -24.19 -6.27 -11.42
C LYS A 338 -25.11 -5.46 -12.33
N GLU A 339 -26.28 -5.04 -11.85
CA GLU A 339 -27.28 -4.30 -12.64
C GLU A 339 -27.14 -2.76 -12.51
N TYR A 340 -26.21 -2.26 -11.68
CA TYR A 340 -25.94 -0.82 -11.59
C TYR A 340 -24.95 -0.38 -12.66
N ASP A 341 -25.16 0.83 -13.16
CA ASP A 341 -24.26 1.46 -14.11
C ASP A 341 -22.93 1.82 -13.42
N ILE A 342 -22.96 2.22 -12.14
CA ILE A 342 -21.77 2.58 -11.35
C ILE A 342 -21.92 2.08 -9.91
N VAL A 343 -20.86 1.46 -9.38
CA VAL A 343 -20.71 1.11 -7.97
C VAL A 343 -19.68 2.03 -7.33
N LEU A 344 -20.14 3.08 -6.64
CA LEU A 344 -19.29 4.01 -5.92
C LEU A 344 -18.74 3.38 -4.65
N THR A 345 -17.53 3.76 -4.27
CA THR A 345 -16.99 3.51 -2.94
C THR A 345 -16.04 4.62 -2.50
N VAL A 346 -16.03 4.90 -1.20
CA VAL A 346 -15.10 5.85 -0.56
C VAL A 346 -13.91 5.12 0.06
N CYS A 347 -14.04 3.82 0.34
CA CYS A 347 -13.01 3.07 1.04
C CYS A 347 -11.97 2.53 0.06
N ALA A 348 -10.75 3.07 0.10
CA ALA A 348 -9.62 2.61 -0.70
C ALA A 348 -9.43 1.09 -0.71
N GLY A 349 -9.57 0.44 0.45
CA GLY A 349 -9.44 -1.02 0.59
C GLY A 349 -10.58 -1.80 -0.07
N CYS A 350 -11.81 -1.28 -0.02
CA CYS A 350 -12.95 -1.87 -0.74
C CYS A 350 -12.79 -1.68 -2.25
N GLY A 351 -12.49 -0.45 -2.70
CA GLY A 351 -12.28 -0.14 -4.11
C GLY A 351 -11.18 -0.99 -4.74
N SER A 352 -10.03 -1.14 -4.09
CA SER A 352 -8.97 -2.02 -4.60
C SER A 352 -9.39 -3.48 -4.67
N THR A 353 -10.12 -4.00 -3.68
CA THR A 353 -10.56 -5.40 -3.68
C THR A 353 -11.62 -5.67 -4.75
N LEU A 354 -12.60 -4.77 -4.87
CA LEU A 354 -13.66 -4.88 -5.88
C LEU A 354 -13.10 -4.72 -7.31
N LYS A 355 -12.13 -3.81 -7.54
CA LYS A 355 -11.54 -3.61 -8.88
C LYS A 355 -10.51 -4.67 -9.26
N ARG A 356 -9.70 -5.16 -8.32
CA ARG A 356 -8.57 -6.05 -8.65
C ARG A 356 -8.78 -7.51 -8.32
N ASN A 357 -9.42 -7.82 -7.19
CA ASN A 357 -9.53 -9.19 -6.74
C ASN A 357 -10.82 -9.87 -7.23
N TYR A 358 -11.94 -9.15 -7.34
CA TYR A 358 -13.19 -9.74 -7.84
C TYR A 358 -13.08 -10.32 -9.27
N PRO A 359 -12.35 -9.69 -10.21
CA PRO A 359 -12.13 -10.27 -11.53
C PRO A 359 -11.41 -11.63 -11.51
N GLU A 360 -10.55 -11.91 -10.51
CA GLU A 360 -9.91 -13.22 -10.32
C GLU A 360 -10.94 -14.33 -10.03
N TYR A 361 -12.14 -13.97 -9.57
CA TYR A 361 -13.26 -14.87 -9.29
C TYR A 361 -14.38 -14.77 -10.35
N GLY A 362 -14.13 -14.10 -11.48
CA GLY A 362 -15.10 -13.96 -12.57
C GLY A 362 -16.20 -12.91 -12.34
N ALA A 363 -16.07 -12.07 -11.33
CA ALA A 363 -17.01 -10.99 -11.03
C ALA A 363 -16.44 -9.64 -11.47
N ASN A 364 -17.04 -9.02 -12.49
CA ASN A 364 -16.66 -7.70 -12.97
C ASN A 364 -17.78 -6.70 -12.67
N LEU A 365 -17.48 -5.69 -11.86
CA LEU A 365 -18.41 -4.61 -11.52
C LEU A 365 -17.83 -3.29 -12.01
N ASN A 366 -18.68 -2.34 -12.43
CA ASN A 366 -18.21 -1.00 -12.79
C ASN A 366 -17.96 -0.15 -11.53
N VAL A 367 -16.89 -0.47 -10.82
CA VAL A 367 -16.53 0.14 -9.54
C VAL A 367 -15.78 1.44 -9.80
N MET A 368 -16.16 2.51 -9.12
CA MET A 368 -15.50 3.81 -9.21
C MET A 368 -15.21 4.34 -7.81
N ASP A 369 -13.99 4.82 -7.60
CA ASP A 369 -13.68 5.53 -6.36
C ASP A 369 -14.37 6.89 -6.40
N ILE A 370 -14.84 7.36 -5.25
CA ILE A 370 -15.56 8.64 -5.19
C ILE A 370 -14.72 9.82 -5.71
N THR A 371 -13.40 9.79 -5.53
CA THR A 371 -12.52 10.87 -6.01
C THR A 371 -12.46 10.92 -7.53
N GLU A 372 -12.49 9.76 -8.21
CA GLU A 372 -12.62 9.70 -9.66
C GLU A 372 -13.97 10.23 -10.12
N PHE A 373 -15.05 9.92 -9.38
CA PHE A 373 -16.38 10.35 -9.74
C PHE A 373 -16.57 11.86 -9.60
N LEU A 374 -15.97 12.48 -8.57
CA LEU A 374 -16.13 13.90 -8.26
C LEU A 374 -15.13 14.83 -8.97
N ASP A 375 -14.00 14.31 -9.45
CA ASP A 375 -13.00 15.12 -10.15
C ASP A 375 -13.63 15.83 -11.37
N GLY A 376 -13.55 17.16 -11.38
CA GLY A 376 -14.17 18.01 -12.39
C GLY A 376 -15.69 18.16 -12.34
N LYS A 377 -16.40 17.58 -11.36
CA LYS A 377 -17.87 17.70 -11.21
C LYS A 377 -18.33 18.63 -10.09
N LEU A 378 -17.41 19.05 -9.22
CA LEU A 378 -17.73 19.95 -8.12
C LEU A 378 -18.00 21.37 -8.64
N ASN A 379 -19.11 21.97 -8.23
CA ASN A 379 -19.41 23.36 -8.59
C ASN A 379 -18.82 24.31 -7.55
N SER A 380 -17.67 24.89 -7.85
CA SER A 380 -17.01 25.84 -6.94
C SER A 380 -17.85 27.11 -6.67
N GLU A 381 -18.80 27.47 -7.54
CA GLU A 381 -19.66 28.65 -7.34
C GLU A 381 -20.61 28.47 -6.16
N ASP A 382 -21.07 27.25 -5.92
CA ASP A 382 -21.97 26.90 -4.80
C ASP A 382 -21.22 26.64 -3.49
N MET A 383 -19.90 26.83 -3.49
CA MET A 383 -19.04 26.59 -2.33
C MET A 383 -18.67 27.88 -1.61
N LYS A 384 -18.75 27.85 -0.28
CA LYS A 384 -18.17 28.88 0.57
C LYS A 384 -16.65 28.74 0.66
N GLU A 385 -16.01 29.81 1.08
CA GLU A 385 -14.59 29.82 1.44
C GLU A 385 -14.40 29.19 2.82
N LEU A 386 -13.42 28.28 2.96
CA LEU A 386 -13.17 27.57 4.22
C LEU A 386 -12.06 28.17 5.08
N ASP A 387 -11.11 28.91 4.49
CA ASP A 387 -9.90 29.47 5.12
C ASP A 387 -9.18 28.47 6.05
N ILE A 388 -8.73 27.36 5.47
CA ILE A 388 -8.06 26.26 6.19
C ILE A 388 -6.86 25.73 5.41
N LYS A 389 -5.87 25.25 6.16
CA LYS A 389 -4.69 24.55 5.64
C LYS A 389 -4.85 23.06 5.80
N VAL A 390 -4.59 22.31 4.74
CA VAL A 390 -4.74 20.86 4.75
C VAL A 390 -3.54 20.16 4.12
N THR A 391 -3.26 18.96 4.62
CA THR A 391 -2.38 18.01 3.93
C THR A 391 -3.15 16.77 3.51
N TYR A 392 -2.54 15.90 2.69
CA TYR A 392 -3.20 14.69 2.20
C TYR A 392 -2.38 13.43 2.47
N HIS A 393 -3.02 12.43 3.08
CA HIS A 393 -2.49 11.09 3.18
C HIS A 393 -3.04 10.21 2.06
N ASP A 394 -2.15 9.76 1.16
CA ASP A 394 -2.46 8.79 0.11
C ASP A 394 -2.66 7.37 0.70
N PRO A 395 -3.89 6.82 0.68
CA PRO A 395 -4.10 5.44 1.09
C PRO A 395 -3.41 4.48 0.12
N CYS A 396 -2.69 3.49 0.62
CA CYS A 396 -1.92 2.56 -0.20
C CYS A 396 -2.78 1.81 -1.24
N HIS A 397 -3.99 1.38 -0.87
CA HIS A 397 -4.94 0.73 -1.77
C HIS A 397 -5.63 1.68 -2.75
N LEU A 398 -5.51 3.00 -2.58
CA LEU A 398 -5.96 3.98 -3.56
C LEU A 398 -4.85 4.23 -4.59
N ILE A 399 -3.68 4.71 -4.14
CA ILE A 399 -2.58 5.08 -5.02
C ILE A 399 -1.91 3.89 -5.71
N ARG A 400 -1.59 2.82 -4.97
CA ARG A 400 -0.95 1.61 -5.53
C ARG A 400 -1.96 0.56 -5.94
N GLY A 401 -3.09 0.50 -5.22
CA GLY A 401 -4.16 -0.45 -5.48
C GLY A 401 -4.98 -0.09 -6.71
N GLN A 402 -5.37 1.18 -6.87
CA GLN A 402 -6.27 1.63 -7.94
C GLN A 402 -5.59 2.57 -8.95
N GLY A 403 -4.36 3.04 -8.68
CA GLY A 403 -3.65 3.99 -9.54
C GLY A 403 -4.14 5.43 -9.40
N ILE A 404 -4.94 5.72 -8.37
CA ILE A 404 -5.60 7.02 -8.17
C ILE A 404 -4.72 7.88 -7.26
N SER A 405 -4.27 9.02 -7.80
CA SER A 405 -3.34 9.93 -7.10
C SER A 405 -3.59 11.39 -7.41
N LYS A 406 -4.01 11.71 -8.64
CA LYS A 406 -4.23 13.09 -9.10
C LYS A 406 -5.59 13.62 -8.65
N GLN A 407 -6.62 12.78 -8.69
CA GLN A 407 -8.01 13.13 -8.44
C GLN A 407 -8.23 13.74 -7.04
N PRO A 408 -7.68 13.17 -5.94
CA PRO A 408 -7.80 13.81 -4.62
C PRO A 408 -7.15 15.21 -4.59
N ARG A 409 -5.99 15.39 -5.24
CA ARG A 409 -5.27 16.67 -5.29
C ARG A 409 -6.00 17.70 -6.15
N ASN A 410 -6.56 17.29 -7.29
CA ASN A 410 -7.39 18.15 -8.13
C ASN A 410 -8.59 18.68 -7.34
N ILE A 411 -9.27 17.80 -6.58
CA ILE A 411 -10.38 18.19 -5.72
C ILE A 411 -9.91 19.20 -4.67
N LEU A 412 -8.85 18.91 -3.91
CA LEU A 412 -8.35 19.79 -2.85
C LEU A 412 -7.98 21.18 -3.38
N ASN A 413 -7.28 21.26 -4.51
CA ASN A 413 -6.89 22.54 -5.12
C ASN A 413 -8.07 23.35 -5.69
N ASN A 414 -9.22 22.71 -5.92
CA ASN A 414 -10.42 23.37 -6.43
C ASN A 414 -11.37 23.87 -5.32
N LEU A 415 -11.12 23.53 -4.05
CA LEU A 415 -11.92 24.02 -2.92
C LEU A 415 -11.49 25.44 -2.55
N LYS A 416 -12.45 26.37 -2.48
CA LYS A 416 -12.19 27.78 -2.18
C LYS A 416 -11.68 27.97 -0.75
N GLY A 417 -10.58 28.71 -0.59
CA GLY A 417 -9.97 28.99 0.71
C GLY A 417 -9.31 27.76 1.36
N VAL A 418 -9.05 26.70 0.60
CA VAL A 418 -8.26 25.55 1.08
C VAL A 418 -6.83 25.70 0.57
N GLU A 419 -5.88 25.88 1.49
CA GLU A 419 -4.45 25.83 1.19
C GLU A 419 -3.95 24.39 1.32
N PHE A 420 -3.61 23.77 0.19
CA PHE A 420 -3.09 22.39 0.17
C PHE A 420 -1.55 22.36 0.27
N ILE A 421 -1.06 21.72 1.33
CA ILE A 421 0.37 21.52 1.59
C ILE A 421 0.69 20.02 1.52
N GLU A 422 1.48 19.61 0.52
CA GLU A 422 1.87 18.21 0.33
C GLU A 422 2.86 17.78 1.43
N MET A 423 2.58 16.67 2.12
CA MET A 423 3.52 16.10 3.08
C MET A 423 4.71 15.42 2.39
N ALA A 424 5.82 15.25 3.11
CA ALA A 424 7.07 14.73 2.53
C ALA A 424 6.94 13.34 1.88
N LYS A 425 6.20 12.41 2.52
CA LYS A 425 5.94 11.05 2.01
C LYS A 425 4.46 10.69 2.14
N PRO A 426 3.58 11.22 1.26
CA PRO A 426 2.14 11.10 1.42
C PRO A 426 1.65 9.65 1.35
N ASP A 427 2.32 8.82 0.56
CA ASP A 427 2.01 7.41 0.32
C ASP A 427 2.68 6.42 1.28
N GLN A 428 3.50 6.88 2.23
CA GLN A 428 4.01 6.00 3.28
C GLN A 428 2.84 5.32 4.02
N CYS A 429 2.97 4.02 4.31
CA CYS A 429 1.89 3.24 4.92
C CYS A 429 1.52 3.80 6.30
N CYS A 430 0.23 3.95 6.60
CA CYS A 430 -0.24 4.35 7.92
C CYS A 430 -0.20 3.22 8.97
N GLY A 431 0.11 1.98 8.57
CA GLY A 431 0.25 0.82 9.48
C GLY A 431 -0.98 -0.07 9.64
N ALA A 432 -2.19 0.40 9.30
CA ALA A 432 -3.40 -0.33 9.66
C ALA A 432 -3.71 -1.59 8.82
N GLY A 433 -3.19 -1.65 7.60
CA GLY A 433 -3.51 -2.71 6.61
C GLY A 433 -2.92 -4.08 6.96
N GLY A 434 -3.25 -5.09 6.15
CA GLY A 434 -2.63 -6.43 6.28
C GLY A 434 -3.06 -7.24 7.51
N GLY A 435 -4.05 -6.75 8.27
CA GLY A 435 -4.40 -7.30 9.59
C GLY A 435 -3.46 -6.82 10.72
N VAL A 436 -2.56 -5.88 10.45
CA VAL A 436 -1.56 -5.42 11.42
C VAL A 436 -2.22 -4.65 12.56
N LYS A 437 -3.22 -3.80 12.31
CA LYS A 437 -3.92 -3.07 13.40
C LYS A 437 -4.54 -4.01 14.45
N SER A 438 -5.13 -5.12 14.01
CA SER A 438 -5.75 -6.08 14.94
C SER A 438 -4.74 -7.06 15.54
N GLY A 439 -3.76 -7.54 14.78
CA GLY A 439 -2.80 -8.55 15.26
C GLY A 439 -1.53 -8.00 15.91
N LYS A 440 -1.13 -6.77 15.58
CA LYS A 440 0.13 -6.11 15.99
C LYS A 440 -0.09 -4.59 16.16
N PRO A 441 -0.98 -4.15 17.08
CA PRO A 441 -1.39 -2.75 17.20
C PRO A 441 -0.22 -1.78 17.43
N GLU A 442 0.78 -2.17 18.22
CA GLU A 442 1.98 -1.36 18.48
C GLU A 442 2.78 -1.04 17.20
N LEU A 443 2.89 -2.00 16.27
CA LEU A 443 3.52 -1.75 14.97
C LEU A 443 2.67 -0.81 14.11
N ALA A 444 1.34 -1.02 14.08
CA ALA A 444 0.44 -0.15 13.33
C ALA A 444 0.51 1.30 13.83
N GLU A 445 0.67 1.48 15.13
CA GLU A 445 0.84 2.77 15.79
C GLU A 445 2.22 3.39 15.50
N ALA A 446 3.31 2.64 15.62
CA ALA A 446 4.66 3.13 15.31
C ALA A 446 4.81 3.61 13.85
N LEU A 447 4.06 3.01 12.92
CA LEU A 447 3.98 3.45 11.52
C LEU A 447 3.11 4.70 11.34
N ALA A 448 2.08 4.87 12.16
CA ALA A 448 1.27 6.09 12.18
C ALA A 448 2.01 7.26 12.83
N ASP A 449 2.86 7.00 13.83
CA ASP A 449 3.68 8.04 14.49
C ASP A 449 4.64 8.72 13.48
N ASP A 450 5.18 7.98 12.49
CA ASP A 450 5.94 8.61 11.39
C ASP A 450 5.12 9.61 10.58
N LYS A 451 3.81 9.35 10.41
CA LYS A 451 2.91 10.29 9.75
C LYS A 451 2.75 11.53 10.60
N VAL A 452 2.55 11.34 11.91
CA VAL A 452 2.44 12.46 12.85
C VAL A 452 3.68 13.34 12.79
N ASP A 453 4.88 12.77 12.72
CA ASP A 453 6.12 13.55 12.61
C ASP A 453 6.18 14.37 11.31
N MET A 454 5.78 13.79 10.17
CA MET A 454 5.63 14.55 8.92
C MET A 454 4.56 15.64 8.99
N ILE A 455 3.47 15.42 9.74
CA ILE A 455 2.36 16.37 9.87
C ILE A 455 2.77 17.56 10.76
N LYS A 456 3.54 17.31 11.84
CA LYS A 456 4.07 18.35 12.73
C LYS A 456 4.86 19.43 12.00
N GLU A 457 5.49 19.08 10.88
CA GLU A 457 6.30 20.00 10.07
C GLU A 457 5.47 20.97 9.21
N LEU A 458 4.15 20.74 9.04
CA LEU A 458 3.37 21.40 7.99
C LEU A 458 2.41 22.51 8.47
N ASP A 459 2.23 22.71 9.78
CA ASP A 459 1.29 23.70 10.36
C ASP A 459 -0.09 23.70 9.66
N VAL A 460 -0.74 22.53 9.64
CA VAL A 460 -2.04 22.30 8.98
C VAL A 460 -3.15 22.07 9.99
N ASP A 461 -4.36 22.53 9.66
CA ASP A 461 -5.56 22.31 10.46
C ASP A 461 -6.04 20.86 10.38
N TYR A 462 -5.97 20.27 9.17
CA TYR A 462 -6.45 18.92 8.92
C TYR A 462 -5.52 18.08 8.06
N VAL A 463 -5.44 16.80 8.39
CA VAL A 463 -5.00 15.75 7.47
C VAL A 463 -6.24 15.24 6.74
N VAL A 464 -6.19 15.18 5.42
CA VAL A 464 -7.30 14.66 4.61
C VAL A 464 -6.93 13.29 4.08
N THR A 465 -7.90 12.37 4.07
CA THR A 465 -7.71 11.06 3.45
C THR A 465 -9.01 10.52 2.85
N ASN A 466 -8.89 9.55 1.94
CA ASN A 466 -10.01 8.83 1.34
C ASN A 466 -10.02 7.35 1.76
N CYS A 467 -9.76 7.08 3.04
CA CYS A 467 -9.78 5.72 3.58
C CYS A 467 -10.16 5.69 5.06
N PRO A 468 -11.33 5.10 5.41
CA PRO A 468 -11.78 4.95 6.79
C PRO A 468 -10.77 4.29 7.74
N PHE A 469 -10.00 3.31 7.25
CA PHE A 469 -8.98 2.63 8.07
C PHE A 469 -7.76 3.52 8.34
N CYS A 470 -7.38 4.35 7.37
CA CYS A 470 -6.27 5.28 7.55
C CYS A 470 -6.68 6.43 8.48
N GLU A 471 -7.90 6.95 8.32
CA GLU A 471 -8.52 7.93 9.21
C GLU A 471 -8.50 7.44 10.66
N PHE A 472 -9.02 6.23 10.91
CA PHE A 472 -9.05 5.65 12.24
C PHE A 472 -7.66 5.51 12.88
N ASN A 473 -6.69 4.92 12.16
CA ASN A 473 -5.38 4.65 12.76
C ASN A 473 -4.50 5.90 12.94
N ILE A 474 -4.57 6.86 12.01
CA ILE A 474 -3.82 8.12 12.13
C ILE A 474 -4.45 8.98 13.23
N GLN A 475 -5.78 8.99 13.38
CA GLN A 475 -6.44 9.74 14.46
C GLN A 475 -6.00 9.25 15.85
N ASP A 476 -5.88 7.93 16.05
CA ASP A 476 -5.37 7.37 17.31
C ASP A 476 -3.98 7.94 17.65
N SER A 477 -3.07 7.96 16.67
CA SER A 477 -1.69 8.45 16.84
C SER A 477 -1.63 9.98 17.01
N LEU A 478 -2.42 10.76 16.27
CA LEU A 478 -2.55 12.22 16.46
C LEU A 478 -3.01 12.55 17.90
N THR A 479 -4.01 11.81 18.39
CA THR A 479 -4.58 12.00 19.73
C THR A 479 -3.55 11.66 20.81
N LYS A 480 -2.87 10.52 20.70
CA LYS A 480 -1.79 10.13 21.62
C LYS A 480 -0.67 11.16 21.69
N ASN A 481 -0.30 11.73 20.55
CA ASN A 481 0.76 12.74 20.44
C ASN A 481 0.28 14.16 20.81
N ASN A 482 -0.95 14.33 21.31
CA ASN A 482 -1.55 15.61 21.70
C ASN A 482 -1.49 16.66 20.57
N MET A 483 -1.70 16.21 19.33
CA MET A 483 -1.73 17.11 18.18
C MET A 483 -3.03 17.93 18.17
N ASN A 484 -2.94 19.20 17.79
CA ASN A 484 -4.11 20.04 17.55
C ASN A 484 -4.77 19.73 16.19
N THR A 485 -3.98 19.23 15.23
CA THR A 485 -4.44 18.77 13.92
C THR A 485 -5.26 17.48 14.08
N SER A 486 -6.41 17.40 13.41
CA SER A 486 -7.19 16.15 13.30
C SER A 486 -7.16 15.60 11.88
N ILE A 487 -7.53 14.32 11.71
CA ILE A 487 -7.72 13.72 10.40
C ILE A 487 -9.20 13.66 10.05
N ILE A 488 -9.54 14.00 8.81
CA ILE A 488 -10.90 13.97 8.29
C ILE A 488 -10.96 13.25 6.95
N ASN A 489 -12.13 12.71 6.64
CA ASN A 489 -12.41 12.20 5.31
C ASN A 489 -12.57 13.35 4.30
N LEU A 490 -12.13 13.15 3.05
CA LEU A 490 -12.34 14.13 1.98
C LEU A 490 -13.83 14.49 1.80
N MET A 491 -14.75 13.55 2.00
CA MET A 491 -16.20 13.83 1.90
C MET A 491 -16.65 14.86 2.94
N GLU A 492 -16.07 14.85 4.14
CA GLU A 492 -16.37 15.84 5.16
C GLU A 492 -15.90 17.24 4.75
N LEU A 493 -14.70 17.33 4.19
CA LEU A 493 -14.14 18.59 3.71
C LEU A 493 -14.98 19.21 2.58
N ILE A 494 -15.35 18.39 1.58
CA ILE A 494 -16.21 18.84 0.47
C ILE A 494 -17.58 19.28 0.99
N LYS A 495 -18.17 18.53 1.93
CA LYS A 495 -19.46 18.88 2.53
C LYS A 495 -19.40 20.22 3.26
N ARG A 496 -18.34 20.49 4.03
CA ARG A 496 -18.13 21.79 4.68
C ARG A 496 -18.10 22.94 3.67
N ALA A 497 -17.53 22.74 2.49
CA ALA A 497 -17.50 23.74 1.43
C ALA A 497 -18.90 24.02 0.85
N TYR A 498 -19.80 23.04 0.81
CA TYR A 498 -21.17 23.19 0.29
C TYR A 498 -22.21 23.71 1.29
N GLU A 499 -21.86 23.77 2.58
CA GLU A 499 -22.65 24.44 3.62
C GLU A 499 -22.30 25.91 3.70
#